data_AF-G4Q6A7-F1
#
_entry.id   AF-G4Q6A7-F1
#
_cell.length_a   1.000
_cell.length_b   1.000
_cell.length_c   1.000
_cell.angle_alpha   90.00
_cell.angle_beta   90.00
_cell.angle_gamma   90.00
#
_symmetry.space_group_name_H-M   'P 1'
#
loop_
_entity.id
_entity.type
_entity.pdbx_description
1 polymer ?
#
loop_
_entity_poly.entity_id
_entity_poly.type
_entity_poly.pdbx_seq_one_letter_code
_entity_poly.pdbx_strand_id
1 'polypeptide(L)' 'MIKNGFFMMQESVYCRMILNKGQEEAIVSILLKNKPKDGLVQLLSITEKQFSNIKCIAGSFETDVLASDERVVVL' A
#
# COMPACT_ATOMS: atom_id res chain seq x y z
N MET A 1 -0.85 10.31 4.59
CA MET A 1 -0.89 8.89 4.15
C MET A 1 -1.13 7.94 5.32
N ILE A 2 -0.33 7.98 6.39
CA ILE A 2 -0.44 7.05 7.55
C ILE A 2 -1.85 6.99 8.17
N LYS A 3 -2.49 8.15 8.40
CA LYS A 3 -3.88 8.21 8.91
C LYS A 3 -4.94 7.56 8.01
N ASN A 4 -4.60 7.33 6.74
CA ASN A 4 -5.50 6.73 5.75
C ASN A 4 -5.16 5.25 5.52
N GLY A 5 -4.59 4.54 6.51
CA GLY A 5 -4.34 3.10 6.42
C GLY A 5 -3.25 2.70 5.41
N PHE A 6 -2.36 3.63 5.06
CA PHE A 6 -1.14 3.29 4.34
C PHE A 6 -0.05 2.88 5.32
N PHE A 7 0.65 1.79 5.02
CA PHE A 7 1.89 1.39 5.70
C PHE A 7 3.10 1.71 4.83
N MET A 8 4.26 1.92 5.46
CA MET A 8 5.51 2.15 4.75
C MET A 8 6.10 0.78 4.38
N MET A 9 6.38 0.56 3.09
CA MET A 9 7.04 -0.65 2.60
C MET A 9 8.57 -0.46 2.55
N GLN A 10 9.00 0.75 2.16
CA GLN A 10 10.38 1.20 2.11
C GLN A 10 10.37 2.73 2.23
N GLU A 11 11.53 3.36 2.45
CA GLU A 11 11.64 4.81 2.46
C GLU A 11 10.96 5.44 1.23
N SER A 12 10.02 6.36 1.48
CA SER A 12 9.22 7.04 0.45
C SER A 12 8.32 6.14 -0.41
N VAL A 13 8.12 4.87 -0.05
CA VAL A 13 7.19 3.95 -0.74
C VAL A 13 6.15 3.45 0.25
N TYR A 14 4.87 3.75 -0.05
CA TYR A 14 3.74 3.42 0.82
C TYR A 14 2.73 2.53 0.10
N CYS A 15 2.19 1.57 0.84
CA CYS A 15 1.23 0.59 0.33
C CYS A 15 -0.05 0.59 1.18
N ARG A 16 -1.17 0.19 0.56
CA ARG A 16 -2.45 0.00 1.24
C ARG A 16 -3.20 -1.14 0.56
N MET A 17 -3.77 -2.04 1.36
CA MET A 17 -4.64 -3.10 0.88
C MET A 17 -6.02 -2.52 0.50
N ILE A 18 -6.53 -2.93 -0.65
CA ILE A 18 -7.78 -2.46 -1.25
C ILE A 18 -8.67 -3.67 -1.52
N LEU A 19 -9.88 -3.67 -0.97
CA LEU A 19 -10.77 -4.83 -1.03
C LEU A 19 -11.63 -4.87 -2.30
N ASN A 20 -11.88 -3.71 -2.89
CA ASN A 20 -12.70 -3.59 -4.10
C ASN A 20 -12.44 -2.28 -4.83
N LYS A 21 -12.93 -2.22 -6.08
CA LYS A 21 -12.75 -1.08 -6.98
C LYS A 21 -13.37 0.23 -6.46
N GLY A 22 -14.51 0.17 -5.78
CA GLY A 22 -15.13 1.38 -5.22
C GLY A 22 -14.24 2.03 -4.14
N GLN A 23 -13.60 1.21 -3.31
CA GLN A 23 -12.64 1.69 -2.32
C GLN A 23 -11.39 2.28 -2.99
N GLU A 24 -10.90 1.67 -4.07
CA GLU A 24 -9.79 2.18 -4.88
C GLU A 24 -10.09 3.60 -5.40
N GLU A 25 -11.21 3.78 -6.09
CA GLU A 25 -11.62 5.05 -6.70
C GLU A 25 -11.77 6.17 -5.65
N ALA A 26 -12.31 5.84 -4.48
CA ALA A 26 -12.42 6.77 -3.36
C ALA A 26 -11.04 7.24 -2.87
N ILE A 27 -10.08 6.33 -2.73
CA ILE A 27 -8.73 6.65 -2.27
C ILE A 27 -7.97 7.45 -3.32
N VAL A 28 -8.04 7.07 -4.59
CA VAL A 28 -7.45 7.83 -5.71
C VAL A 28 -7.96 9.28 -5.69
N SER A 29 -9.27 9.46 -5.52
CA SER A 29 -9.88 10.79 -5.44
C SER A 29 -9.36 11.62 -4.26
N ILE A 30 -9.17 11.00 -3.08
CA ILE A 30 -8.58 11.66 -1.91
C ILE A 30 -7.13 12.04 -2.19
N LEU A 31 -6.32 11.16 -2.79
CA LEU A 31 -4.91 11.43 -3.11
C LEU A 31 -4.78 12.59 -4.11
N LEU A 32 -5.58 12.60 -5.17
CA LEU A 32 -5.58 13.68 -6.16
C LEU A 32 -5.95 15.04 -5.55
N LYS A 33 -6.93 15.06 -4.63
CA LYS A 33 -7.33 16.28 -3.91
C LYS A 33 -6.27 16.80 -2.94
N ASN A 34 -5.43 15.91 -2.40
CA ASN A 34 -4.43 16.23 -1.38
C ASN A 34 -2.99 16.11 -1.91
N LYS A 35 -2.79 16.18 -3.23
CA LYS A 35 -1.45 16.09 -3.83
C LYS A 35 -0.55 17.23 -3.34
N PRO A 36 0.76 16.99 -3.16
CA PRO A 36 1.70 18.06 -2.87
C PRO A 36 1.79 19.03 -4.07
N LYS A 37 2.26 20.25 -3.80
CA LYS A 37 2.43 21.28 -4.83
C LYS A 37 3.58 20.96 -5.78
N ASP A 38 4.62 20.30 -5.28
CA ASP A 38 5.85 19.98 -5.98
C ASP A 38 6.25 18.52 -5.74
N GLY A 39 7.17 18.03 -6.59
CA GLY A 39 7.68 16.65 -6.54
C GLY A 39 6.91 15.67 -7.44
N LEU A 40 7.46 14.46 -7.59
CA LEU A 40 6.86 13.37 -8.35
C LEU A 40 6.19 12.38 -7.39
N VAL A 41 4.89 12.16 -7.58
CA VAL A 41 4.13 11.14 -6.85
C VAL A 41 3.40 10.28 -7.88
N GLN A 42 3.61 8.97 -7.82
CA GLN A 42 2.97 7.99 -8.70
C GLN A 42 2.16 7.01 -7.88
N LEU A 43 1.04 6.55 -8.44
CA LEU A 43 0.19 5.53 -7.87
C LEU A 43 0.17 4.33 -8.82
N LEU A 44 0.37 3.14 -8.27
CA LEU A 44 0.29 1.89 -8.99
C LEU A 44 -0.66 0.95 -8.23
N SER A 45 -1.71 0.51 -8.92
CA SER A 45 -2.61 -0.52 -8.41
C SER A 45 -2.19 -1.88 -8.95
N ILE A 46 -1.94 -2.82 -8.05
CA ILE A 46 -1.64 -4.22 -8.37
C ILE A 46 -2.53 -5.15 -7.55
N THR A 47 -2.71 -6.37 -8.06
CA THR A 47 -3.41 -7.43 -7.33
C THR A 47 -2.57 -7.94 -6.15
N GLU A 48 -3.22 -8.53 -5.15
CA GLU A 48 -2.54 -9.20 -4.04
C GLU A 48 -1.56 -10.26 -4.54
N LYS A 49 -1.95 -11.05 -5.55
CA LYS A 49 -1.08 -12.05 -6.17
C LYS A 49 0.19 -11.42 -6.76
N GLN A 50 0.12 -10.23 -7.34
CA GLN A 50 1.30 -9.53 -7.85
C GLN A 50 2.16 -8.98 -6.71
N PHE A 51 1.53 -8.43 -5.66
CA PHE A 51 2.22 -7.94 -4.47
C PHE A 51 3.01 -9.06 -3.76
N SER A 52 2.38 -10.21 -3.51
CA SER A 52 3.03 -11.36 -2.87
C SER A 52 4.12 -12.01 -3.71
N ASN A 53 4.17 -11.71 -5.01
CA ASN A 53 5.23 -12.18 -5.92
C ASN A 53 6.42 -11.21 -6.04
N ILE A 54 6.39 -10.06 -5.36
CA ILE A 54 7.53 -9.13 -5.32
C ILE A 54 8.75 -9.86 -4.75
N LYS A 55 9.88 -9.76 -5.46
CA LYS A 55 11.14 -10.37 -5.06
C LYS A 55 12.04 -9.32 -4.43
N CYS A 56 12.49 -9.59 -3.20
CA CYS A 56 13.59 -8.84 -2.59
C CYS A 56 14.89 -9.29 -3.26
N ILE A 57 15.55 -8.39 -3.98
CA ILE A 57 16.83 -8.69 -4.67
C ILE A 57 18.04 -8.41 -3.76
N ALA A 58 17.91 -7.44 -2.85
CA ALA A 58 18.93 -7.09 -1.87
C ALA A 58 18.31 -6.46 -0.61
N GLY A 59 18.94 -6.64 0.55
CA GLY A 59 18.43 -6.20 1.84
C GLY A 59 17.46 -7.20 2.48
N SER A 60 16.77 -6.77 3.54
CA SER A 60 15.72 -7.54 4.20
C SER A 60 14.37 -6.88 3.98
N PHE A 61 13.35 -7.71 3.77
CA PHE A 61 11.96 -7.30 3.71
C PHE A 61 11.26 -7.89 4.93
N GLU A 62 11.09 -7.06 5.97
CA GLU A 62 10.30 -7.43 7.15
C GLU A 62 8.90 -6.88 6.98
N THR A 63 7.91 -7.76 6.98
CA THR A 63 6.49 -7.36 6.98
C THR A 63 5.91 -7.74 8.33
N ASP A 64 5.42 -6.76 9.08
CA ASP A 64 4.43 -7.07 10.11
C ASP A 64 3.21 -7.72 9.44
N VAL A 65 2.58 -8.63 10.17
CA VAL A 65 1.56 -9.64 9.79
C VAL A 65 0.29 -9.11 9.08
N LEU A 66 0.27 -7.85 8.62
CA LEU A 66 -0.85 -7.16 7.97
C LEU A 66 -0.92 -7.36 6.43
N ALA A 67 -0.06 -8.20 5.84
CA ALA A 67 -0.04 -8.47 4.40
C ALA A 67 -0.93 -9.66 3.98
N SER A 68 -1.76 -10.20 4.87
CA SER A 68 -2.59 -11.38 4.69
C SER A 68 -4.05 -11.11 5.08
N ASP A 69 -5.03 -11.62 4.31
CA ASP A 69 -6.47 -11.63 4.66
C ASP A 69 -6.83 -12.74 5.68
N GLU A 70 -5.82 -13.31 6.35
CA GLU A 70 -6.05 -14.24 7.46
C GLU A 70 -6.72 -13.51 8.62
N ARG A 71 -8.00 -13.81 8.84
CA ARG A 71 -8.84 -13.29 9.94
C ARG A 71 -8.42 -13.77 11.34
N VAL A 72 -7.16 -14.15 11.53
CA VAL A 72 -6.63 -14.58 12.83
C VAL A 72 -5.30 -13.88 13.07
N VAL A 73 -5.36 -12.78 13.80
CA VAL A 73 -4.20 -12.20 14.48
C VAL A 73 -4.20 -12.77 15.89
N VAL A 74 -3.27 -13.69 16.18
CA VAL A 74 -3.01 -14.10 17.57
C VAL A 74 -1.97 -13.12 18.14
N LEU A 75 -2.34 -12.44 19.23
CA LEU A 75 -1.47 -11.55 20.01
C LEU A 75 -0.86 -12.31 21.20
#